data_AF-A0A0S2K8K2-F1
#
_entry.id   AF-A0A0S2K8K2-F1
#
_cell.length_a   1.000
_cell.length_b   1.000
_cell.length_c   1.000
_cell.angle_alpha   90.00
_cell.angle_beta   90.00
_cell.angle_gamma   90.00
#
_symmetry.space_group_name_H-M   'P 1'
#
loop_
_entity.id
_entity.type
_entity.pdbx_description
1 polymer ?
#
loop_
_entity_poly.entity_id
_entity_poly.type
_entity_poly.pdbx_seq_one_letter_code
_entity_poly.pdbx_strand_id
1 'polypeptide(L)'
;MLVLYTEKMTFFTIVSAFFTPLIVAEFYSSREYELIFIDHFEKWGKGKLVALIVSVFFVVAHIIWDGNDIDSIISVLFAGIWLSLVLYSKPFGELFLGNAEIFKKAGLLEDAAFFIGWVGIIHQSITYFIYWYN
;
A
#
# COMPACT_ATOMS: atom_id res chain seq x y z
N MET A 1 8.25 22.93 -23.99
CA MET A 1 7.48 21.76 -24.46
C MET A 1 8.05 20.45 -23.91
N LEU A 2 9.36 20.23 -23.94
CA LEU A 2 10.02 19.08 -23.29
C LEU A 2 9.81 19.02 -21.76
N VAL A 3 10.00 20.12 -21.04
CA VAL A 3 9.82 20.18 -19.56
C VAL A 3 8.41 19.76 -19.11
N LEU A 4 7.38 20.31 -19.77
CA LEU A 4 5.97 19.96 -19.54
C LEU A 4 5.63 18.50 -19.88
N TYR A 5 6.41 17.86 -20.75
CA TYR A 5 6.23 16.45 -21.11
C TYR A 5 6.86 15.53 -20.06
N THR A 6 8.02 15.92 -19.53
CA THR A 6 8.70 15.20 -18.44
C THR A 6 7.86 15.21 -17.16
N GLU A 7 7.33 16.38 -16.75
CA GLU A 7 6.49 16.51 -15.54
C GLU A 7 5.21 15.66 -15.62
N LYS A 8 4.57 15.60 -16.79
CA LYS A 8 3.36 14.79 -17.00
C LYS A 8 3.66 13.30 -16.96
N MET A 9 4.79 12.85 -17.52
CA MET A 9 5.16 11.44 -17.44
C MET A 9 5.40 11.00 -15.99
N THR A 10 6.06 11.83 -15.17
CA THR A 10 6.36 11.48 -13.77
C THR A 10 5.09 11.34 -12.93
N PHE A 11 4.08 12.21 -13.11
CA PHE A 11 2.79 12.08 -12.41
C PHE A 11 2.12 10.73 -12.70
N PHE A 12 1.96 10.36 -13.97
CA PHE A 12 1.33 9.09 -14.34
C PHE A 12 2.13 7.91 -13.81
N THR A 13 3.46 7.95 -13.89
CA THR A 13 4.32 6.89 -13.37
C THR A 13 4.17 6.73 -11.85
N ILE A 14 4.16 7.81 -11.07
CA ILE A 14 3.97 7.77 -9.61
C ILE A 14 2.60 7.15 -9.27
N VAL A 15 1.53 7.63 -9.91
CA VAL A 15 0.18 7.13 -9.67
C VAL A 15 0.07 5.64 -10.06
N SER A 16 0.59 5.26 -11.22
CA SER A 16 0.60 3.86 -11.65
C SER A 16 1.42 2.98 -10.72
N ALA A 17 2.58 3.44 -10.24
CA ALA A 17 3.41 2.71 -9.28
C ALA A 17 2.66 2.46 -7.96
N PHE A 18 1.94 3.46 -7.45
CA PHE A 18 1.13 3.32 -6.24
C PHE A 18 -0.01 2.30 -6.40
N PHE A 19 -0.76 2.38 -7.50
CA PHE A 19 -1.94 1.54 -7.71
C PHE A 19 -1.62 0.13 -8.19
N THR A 20 -0.45 -0.12 -8.78
CA THR A 20 -0.10 -1.44 -9.32
C THR A 20 -0.19 -2.55 -8.26
N PRO A 21 0.42 -2.43 -7.05
CA PRO A 21 0.25 -3.43 -6.00
C PRO A 21 -1.21 -3.66 -5.59
N LEU A 22 -2.01 -2.60 -5.54
CA LEU A 22 -3.43 -2.67 -5.15
C LEU A 22 -4.26 -3.43 -6.17
N ILE A 23 -4.01 -3.20 -7.46
CA ILE A 23 -4.68 -3.90 -8.56
C ILE A 23 -4.30 -5.38 -8.54
N VAL A 24 -3.02 -5.71 -8.32
CA VAL A 24 -2.55 -7.09 -8.20
C VAL A 24 -3.20 -7.78 -7.01
N ALA A 25 -3.31 -7.09 -5.87
CA ALA A 25 -3.93 -7.63 -4.68
C ALA A 25 -5.44 -7.88 -4.85
N GLU A 26 -6.17 -6.94 -5.46
CA GLU A 26 -7.59 -7.12 -5.80
C GLU A 26 -7.78 -8.29 -6.77
N PHE A 27 -6.94 -8.39 -7.80
CA PHE A 27 -6.99 -9.49 -8.76
C PHE A 27 -6.77 -10.85 -8.08
N TYR A 28 -5.76 -10.95 -7.21
CA TYR A 28 -5.49 -12.18 -6.46
C TYR A 28 -6.64 -12.52 -5.51
N SER A 29 -7.12 -11.53 -4.75
CA SER A 29 -8.21 -11.67 -3.79
C SER A 29 -9.51 -12.16 -4.45
N SER A 30 -9.91 -11.52 -5.54
CA SER A 30 -11.12 -11.89 -6.28
C SER A 30 -11.05 -13.29 -6.91
N ARG A 31 -9.85 -13.75 -7.27
CA ARG A 31 -9.65 -15.07 -7.91
C ARG A 31 -9.59 -16.22 -6.92
N GLU A 32 -8.86 -16.05 -5.83
CA GLU A 32 -8.60 -17.14 -4.88
C GLU A 32 -9.60 -17.17 -3.72
N TYR A 33 -10.22 -16.03 -3.40
CA TYR A 33 -11.10 -15.90 -2.24
C TYR A 33 -12.53 -15.47 -2.60
N GLU A 34 -12.80 -15.15 -3.87
CA GLU A 34 -14.10 -14.67 -4.37
C GLU A 34 -14.61 -13.42 -3.62
N LEU A 35 -13.69 -12.63 -3.04
CA LEU A 35 -14.01 -11.42 -2.30
C LEU A 35 -14.11 -10.23 -3.24
N ILE A 36 -15.07 -9.35 -2.96
CA ILE A 36 -15.13 -8.02 -3.57
C ILE A 36 -14.50 -6.98 -2.63
N PHE A 37 -14.11 -5.83 -3.19
CA PHE A 37 -13.42 -4.76 -2.45
C PHE A 37 -14.04 -4.42 -1.08
N ILE A 38 -15.37 -4.40 -0.96
CA ILE A 38 -16.06 -4.03 0.29
C ILE A 38 -15.93 -5.10 1.39
N ASP A 39 -15.81 -6.37 1.02
CA ASP A 39 -15.69 -7.49 1.98
C ASP A 39 -14.40 -7.38 2.78
N HIS A 40 -13.38 -6.74 2.19
CA HIS A 40 -12.14 -6.46 2.89
C HIS A 40 -12.30 -5.50 4.07
N PHE A 41 -13.42 -4.78 4.21
CA PHE A 41 -13.63 -3.85 5.30
C PHE A 41 -14.39 -4.45 6.50
N GLU A 42 -14.83 -5.71 6.43
CA GLU A 42 -15.53 -6.38 7.53
C GLU A 42 -14.72 -6.38 8.84
N LYS A 43 -13.43 -6.73 8.74
CA LYS A 43 -12.48 -6.65 9.87
C LYS A 43 -11.58 -5.44 9.72
N TRP A 44 -11.35 -4.74 10.83
CA TRP A 44 -10.50 -3.53 10.91
C TRP A 44 -10.90 -2.39 9.97
N GLY A 45 -12.15 -2.34 9.48
CA GLY A 45 -12.57 -1.39 8.44
C GLY A 45 -12.18 0.07 8.70
N LYS A 46 -12.29 0.55 9.94
CA LYS A 46 -11.82 1.89 10.33
C LYS A 46 -10.31 2.06 10.15
N GLY A 47 -9.52 1.10 10.60
CA GLY A 47 -8.07 1.12 10.43
C GLY A 47 -7.66 1.07 8.96
N LYS A 48 -8.32 0.23 8.16
CA LYS A 48 -8.10 0.15 6.70
C LYS A 48 -8.40 1.48 5.99
N LEU A 49 -9.50 2.14 6.38
CA LEU A 49 -9.86 3.46 5.86
C LEU A 49 -8.82 4.53 6.22
N VAL A 50 -8.33 4.55 7.47
CA VAL A 50 -7.30 5.51 7.89
C VAL A 50 -5.99 5.24 7.13
N ALA A 51 -5.58 3.98 6.96
CA ALA A 51 -4.40 3.63 6.18
C ALA A 51 -4.49 4.11 4.73
N LEU A 52 -5.66 3.96 4.10
CA LEU A 52 -5.93 4.46 2.76
C LEU A 52 -5.74 5.98 2.70
N ILE A 53 -6.35 6.73 3.64
CA ILE A 53 -6.24 8.19 3.70
C ILE A 53 -4.77 8.61 3.87
N VAL A 54 -4.03 8.01 4.81
CA VAL A 54 -2.62 8.31 5.05
C VAL A 54 -1.78 8.04 3.79
N SER A 55 -2.01 6.91 3.13
CA SER A 55 -1.27 6.55 1.93
C SER A 55 -1.57 7.48 0.74
N VAL A 56 -2.81 7.93 0.61
CA VAL A 56 -3.17 8.94 -0.41
C VAL A 56 -2.47 10.28 -0.12
N PHE A 57 -2.45 10.73 1.14
CA PHE A 57 -1.71 11.93 1.51
C PHE A 57 -0.21 11.79 1.21
N PHE A 58 0.37 10.63 1.50
CA PHE A 58 1.77 10.32 1.19
C PHE A 58 2.07 10.45 -0.31
N VAL A 59 1.23 9.87 -1.18
CA VAL A 59 1.40 9.96 -2.64
C VAL A 59 1.24 11.39 -3.14
N VAL A 60 0.23 12.12 -2.62
CA VAL A 60 0.03 13.53 -2.97
C VAL A 60 1.25 14.37 -2.58
N ALA A 61 1.84 14.12 -1.41
CA ALA A 61 3.05 14.80 -0.97
C ALA A 61 4.23 14.54 -1.92
N HIS A 62 4.45 13.30 -2.35
CA HIS A 62 5.48 12.97 -3.35
C HIS A 62 5.23 13.66 -4.71
N ILE A 63 3.97 13.70 -5.17
CA ILE A 63 3.63 14.38 -6.43
C ILE A 63 3.93 15.88 -6.35
N ILE A 64 3.66 16.52 -5.21
CA ILE A 64 3.82 17.97 -5.05
C ILE A 64 5.28 18.35 -4.82
N TRP A 65 6.02 17.59 -4.01
CA TRP A 65 7.39 17.96 -3.59
C TRP A 65 8.48 17.34 -4.46
N ASP A 66 8.26 16.14 -5.01
CA ASP A 66 9.28 15.36 -5.71
C ASP A 66 8.90 15.04 -7.17
N GLY A 67 7.98 15.80 -7.78
CA GLY A 67 7.37 15.49 -9.08
C GLY A 67 8.31 15.29 -10.28
N ASN A 68 9.63 15.37 -10.10
CA ASN A 68 10.66 15.07 -11.11
C ASN A 68 11.73 14.07 -10.65
N ASP A 69 11.64 13.50 -9.45
CA ASP A 69 12.62 12.55 -8.92
C ASP A 69 12.20 11.09 -9.18
N ILE A 70 13.06 10.32 -9.83
CA ILE A 70 12.83 8.89 -10.10
C ILE A 70 12.84 8.05 -8.81
N ASP A 71 13.58 8.48 -7.78
CA ASP A 71 13.66 7.74 -6.52
C ASP A 71 12.32 7.75 -5.77
N SER A 72 11.44 8.73 -6.08
CA SER A 72 10.06 8.78 -5.58
C SER A 72 9.21 7.60 -6.04
N ILE A 73 9.50 7.00 -7.20
CA ILE A 73 8.71 5.89 -7.77
C ILE A 73 8.82 4.66 -6.88
N ILE A 74 10.03 4.33 -6.41
CA ILE A 74 10.27 3.17 -5.55
C ILE A 74 9.57 3.38 -4.21
N SER A 75 9.70 4.57 -3.62
CA SER A 75 9.04 4.92 -2.36
C SER A 75 7.52 4.75 -2.44
N VAL A 76 6.92 5.26 -3.52
CA VAL A 76 5.47 5.18 -3.74
C VAL A 76 5.00 3.77 -4.08
N LEU A 77 5.79 2.98 -4.80
CA LEU A 77 5.53 1.56 -5.03
C LEU A 77 5.46 0.80 -3.69
N PHE A 78 6.42 1.02 -2.79
CA PHE A 78 6.40 0.39 -1.47
C PHE A 78 5.22 0.84 -0.63
N ALA A 79 4.84 2.12 -0.67
CA ALA A 79 3.61 2.58 -0.03
C ALA A 79 2.37 1.83 -0.55
N GLY A 80 2.30 1.58 -1.86
CA GLY A 80 1.24 0.76 -2.47
C GLY A 80 1.25 -0.69 -1.97
N ILE A 81 2.44 -1.31 -1.81
CA ILE A 81 2.59 -2.67 -1.26
C ILE A 81 2.10 -2.72 0.20
N TRP A 82 2.51 -1.77 1.04
CA TRP A 82 2.11 -1.74 2.44
C TRP A 82 0.60 -1.50 2.60
N LEU A 83 0.03 -0.60 1.80
CA LEU A 83 -1.42 -0.42 1.77
C LEU A 83 -2.14 -1.69 1.30
N SER A 84 -1.59 -2.41 0.32
CA SER A 84 -2.16 -3.67 -0.15
C SER A 84 -2.22 -4.71 0.98
N LEU A 85 -1.17 -4.82 1.79
CA LEU A 85 -1.15 -5.66 2.99
C LEU A 85 -2.23 -5.26 4.02
N VAL A 86 -2.50 -3.96 4.16
CA VAL A 86 -3.55 -3.47 5.08
C VAL A 86 -4.95 -3.76 4.55
N LEU A 87 -5.24 -3.39 3.29
CA LEU A 87 -6.58 -3.55 2.72
C LEU A 87 -6.91 -5.04 2.54
N TYR A 88 -6.01 -5.78 1.90
CA TYR A 88 -6.17 -7.19 1.55
C TYR A 88 -5.50 -8.10 2.59
N SER A 89 -5.60 -7.72 3.87
CA SER A 89 -4.93 -8.42 4.99
C SER A 89 -5.31 -9.90 5.11
N LYS A 90 -6.54 -10.28 4.76
CA LYS A 90 -7.00 -11.67 4.77
C LYS A 90 -6.24 -12.54 3.75
N PRO A 91 -6.31 -12.28 2.43
CA PRO A 91 -5.59 -13.09 1.45
C PRO A 91 -4.06 -13.02 1.62
N PHE A 92 -3.51 -11.88 2.03
CA PHE A 92 -2.07 -11.77 2.28
C PHE A 92 -1.61 -12.47 3.56
N GLY A 93 -2.42 -12.46 4.61
CA GLY A 93 -2.13 -13.22 5.83
C GLY A 93 -1.98 -14.70 5.52
N GLU A 94 -2.87 -15.25 4.69
CA GLU A 94 -2.77 -16.65 4.26
C GLU A 94 -1.60 -16.90 3.31
N LEU A 95 -1.34 -16.01 2.35
CA LEU A 95 -0.25 -16.16 1.39
C LEU A 95 1.14 -16.11 2.04
N PHE A 96 1.38 -15.20 2.97
CA PHE A 96 2.70 -15.01 3.58
C PHE A 96 2.91 -15.80 4.87
N LEU A 97 1.83 -16.06 5.63
CA LEU A 97 1.91 -16.70 6.94
C LEU A 97 1.21 -18.06 6.98
N GLY A 98 0.78 -18.59 5.83
CA GLY A 98 0.05 -19.87 5.74
C GLY A 98 0.80 -21.09 6.30
N ASN A 99 2.13 -21.04 6.33
CA ASN A 99 2.97 -22.08 6.93
C ASN A 99 3.08 -21.98 8.46
N ALA A 100 2.59 -20.89 9.05
CA ALA A 100 2.68 -20.64 10.48
C ALA A 100 1.44 -21.21 11.20
N GLU A 101 1.46 -22.53 11.45
CA GLU A 101 0.32 -23.28 12.03
C GLU A 101 -0.27 -22.65 13.30
N ILE A 102 0.59 -22.06 14.15
CA ILE A 102 0.18 -21.41 15.40
C ILE A 102 -0.75 -20.23 15.13
N PHE A 103 -0.38 -19.37 14.17
CA PHE A 103 -1.18 -18.19 13.81
C PHE A 103 -2.45 -18.59 13.06
N LYS A 104 -2.39 -19.65 12.26
CA LYS A 104 -3.55 -20.22 11.56
C LYS A 104 -4.61 -20.74 12.55
N LYS A 105 -4.20 -21.49 13.58
CA LYS A 105 -5.11 -21.99 14.62
C LYS A 105 -5.76 -20.88 15.44
N ALA A 106 -5.05 -19.77 15.64
CA ALA A 106 -5.53 -18.63 16.41
C ALA A 106 -6.35 -17.61 15.58
N GLY A 107 -6.45 -17.78 14.25
CA GLY A 107 -7.14 -16.82 13.39
C GLY A 107 -6.43 -15.47 13.28
N LEU A 108 -5.12 -15.43 13.54
CA LEU A 108 -4.31 -14.20 13.65
C LEU A 108 -3.57 -13.81 12.36
N LEU A 109 -3.71 -14.61 11.29
CA LEU A 109 -3.00 -14.36 10.03
C LEU A 109 -3.38 -13.02 9.42
N GLU A 110 -4.67 -12.70 9.42
CA GLU A 110 -5.17 -11.40 8.95
C GLU A 110 -4.65 -10.25 9.81
N ASP A 111 -4.61 -10.43 11.13
CA ASP A 111 -4.16 -9.39 12.07
C ASP A 111 -2.67 -9.10 11.86
N ALA A 112 -1.86 -10.14 11.69
CA ALA A 112 -0.43 -9.98 11.42
C ALA A 112 -0.17 -9.23 10.12
N ALA A 113 -0.86 -9.57 9.02
CA ALA A 113 -0.73 -8.84 7.76
C ALA A 113 -1.16 -7.37 7.90
N PHE A 114 -2.28 -7.12 8.60
CA PHE A 114 -2.76 -5.77 8.88
C PHE A 114 -1.73 -4.94 9.67
N PHE A 115 -1.16 -5.49 10.74
CA PHE A 115 -0.17 -4.77 11.55
C PHE A 115 1.16 -4.56 10.82
N ILE A 116 1.64 -5.55 10.06
CA ILE A 116 2.86 -5.41 9.24
C ILE A 116 2.68 -4.31 8.20
N GLY A 117 1.53 -4.28 7.52
CA GLY A 117 1.21 -3.22 6.55
C GLY A 117 1.22 -1.82 7.21
N TRP A 118 0.66 -1.70 8.42
CA TRP A 118 0.70 -0.45 9.18
C TRP A 118 2.11 -0.01 9.57
N VAL A 119 2.94 -0.93 10.05
CA VAL A 119 4.35 -0.65 10.37
C VAL A 119 5.07 -0.14 9.12
N GLY A 120 4.82 -0.75 7.95
CA GLY A 120 5.36 -0.31 6.67
C GLY A 120 4.93 1.12 6.29
N ILE A 121 3.63 1.43 6.38
CA ILE A 121 3.10 2.78 6.08
C ILE A 121 3.70 3.85 7.02
N ILE A 122 3.79 3.55 8.32
CA ILE A 122 4.34 4.48 9.31
C ILE A 122 5.83 4.71 9.05
N HIS A 123 6.58 3.62 8.85
CA HIS A 123 8.01 3.71 8.54
C HIS A 123 8.25 4.55 7.28
N GLN A 124 7.56 4.24 6.18
CA GLN A 124 7.71 4.95 4.91
C GLN A 124 7.40 6.45 5.07
N SER A 125 6.32 6.77 5.77
CA SER A 125 5.91 8.15 6.07
C SER A 125 6.97 8.91 6.89
N ILE A 126 7.51 8.28 7.93
CA ILE A 126 8.54 8.89 8.79
C ILE A 126 9.83 9.11 8.01
N THR A 127 10.30 8.09 7.27
CA THR A 127 11.52 8.19 6.46
C THR A 127 11.42 9.31 5.44
N TYR A 128 10.28 9.43 4.75
CA TYR A 128 10.04 10.50 3.80
C TYR A 128 10.06 11.88 4.47
N PHE A 129 9.38 12.03 5.60
CA PHE A 129 9.38 13.29 6.34
C PHE A 129 10.77 13.71 6.82
N ILE A 130 11.58 12.75 7.30
CA ILE A 130 12.96 13.00 7.71
C ILE A 130 13.83 13.38 6.52
N TYR A 131 13.69 12.69 5.38
CA TYR A 131 14.43 13.01 4.15
C TYR A 131 14.14 14.43 3.68
N TRP A 132 12.88 14.84 3.69
CA TRP A 132 12.51 16.18 3.24
C TRP A 132 12.97 17.31 4.19
N TYR A 133 13.13 17.02 5.48
CA TYR A 133 13.53 18.02 6.48
C TYR A 133 15.05 18.24 6.59
N ASN A 134 15.87 17.34 6.05
CA ASN A 134 17.33 17.43 6.05
C ASN A 134 17.87 17.93 4.70
#